data_AF-A0A3M1A6W3-F1
#
_entry.id   AF-A0A3M1A6W3-F1
#
_cell.length_a   1.000
_cell.length_b   1.000
_cell.length_c   1.000
_cell.angle_alpha   90.00
_cell.angle_beta   90.00
_cell.angle_gamma   90.00
#
_symmetry.space_group_name_H-M   'P 1'
#
loop_
_entity.id
_entity.type
_entity.pdbx_description
1 polymer ?
#
loop_
_entity_poly.entity_id
_entity_poly.type
_entity_poly.pdbx_seq_one_letter_code
_entity_poly.pdbx_strand_id
1 'polypeptide(L)'
;MNVRPKNYEWVEFFEYLCDLTAHTFSWKAIYRRFKAVHSPSWRWMNVLRARSNQGIGRIRYYSHVVHLLKTDKGFRDFFEQETTEIPEFFVEWLKRDLGPLWEWLPKGALYHDPNAYLKSLEPQEIKKEEQALT
;
A
#
# COMPACT_ATOMS: atom_id res chain seq x y z
N MET A 1 8.39 -6.18 1.90
CA MET A 1 7.62 -5.72 0.71
C MET A 1 8.09 -6.45 -0.55
N ASN A 2 7.21 -6.77 -1.51
CA ASN A 2 7.60 -7.58 -2.69
C ASN A 2 8.18 -6.75 -3.85
N VAL A 3 8.14 -5.42 -3.73
CA VAL A 3 8.57 -4.46 -4.74
C VAL A 3 9.36 -3.35 -4.06
N ARG A 4 10.31 -2.75 -4.77
CA ARG A 4 11.07 -1.55 -4.35
C ARG A 4 11.02 -0.50 -5.48
N PRO A 5 10.88 0.80 -5.18
CA PRO A 5 10.96 1.82 -6.21
C PRO A 5 12.36 1.82 -6.85
N LYS A 6 12.42 1.94 -8.17
CA LYS A 6 13.69 1.89 -8.92
C LYS A 6 14.51 3.17 -8.81
N ASN A 7 13.83 4.32 -8.77
CA ASN A 7 14.45 5.64 -8.90
C ASN A 7 14.29 6.53 -7.65
N TYR A 8 13.73 5.99 -6.57
CA TYR A 8 13.41 6.73 -5.37
C TYR A 8 13.67 5.86 -4.14
N GLU A 9 14.11 6.49 -3.06
CA GLU A 9 14.07 5.86 -1.75
C GLU A 9 12.63 5.87 -1.22
N TRP A 10 12.30 4.94 -0.32
CA TRP A 10 10.94 4.82 0.19
C TRP A 10 10.43 6.09 0.87
N VAL A 11 11.29 6.75 1.64
CA VAL A 11 10.96 8.02 2.31
C VAL A 11 10.58 9.08 1.27
N GLU A 12 11.43 9.28 0.27
CA GLU A 12 11.22 10.28 -0.80
C GLU A 12 9.95 9.98 -1.60
N PHE A 13 9.73 8.70 -1.93
CA PHE A 13 8.52 8.27 -2.63
C PHE A 13 7.25 8.63 -1.85
N PHE A 14 7.19 8.33 -0.55
CA PHE A 14 6.01 8.63 0.27
C PHE A 14 5.86 10.13 0.57
N GLU A 15 6.94 10.90 0.61
CA GLU A 15 6.89 12.36 0.68
C GLU A 15 6.25 12.95 -0.59
N TYR A 16 6.69 12.53 -1.77
CA TYR A 16 6.06 12.95 -3.03
C TYR A 16 4.61 12.49 -3.14
N LEU A 17 4.29 11.31 -2.62
CA LEU A 17 2.91 10.84 -2.56
C LEU A 17 2.05 11.70 -1.63
N CYS A 18 2.58 12.12 -0.48
CA CYS A 18 1.94 13.08 0.42
C CYS A 18 1.66 14.40 -0.31
N ASP A 19 2.66 14.97 -0.97
CA ASP A 19 2.56 16.24 -1.67
C ASP A 19 1.56 16.20 -2.82
N LEU A 20 1.63 15.16 -3.66
CA LEU A 20 0.69 14.95 -4.76
C LEU A 20 -0.74 14.81 -4.23
N THR A 21 -0.93 14.08 -3.14
CA THR A 21 -2.24 13.90 -2.51
C THR A 21 -2.74 15.22 -1.92
N ALA A 22 -1.88 15.97 -1.23
CA ALA A 22 -2.20 17.28 -0.67
C ALA A 22 -2.60 18.28 -1.76
N HIS A 23 -1.87 18.30 -2.87
CA HIS A 23 -2.24 19.11 -4.03
C HIS A 23 -3.61 18.69 -4.59
N THR A 24 -3.80 17.38 -4.81
CA THR A 24 -5.01 16.79 -5.38
C THR A 24 -6.26 17.14 -4.57
N PHE A 25 -6.14 17.23 -3.25
CA PHE A 25 -7.23 17.56 -2.33
C PHE A 25 -7.13 18.98 -1.75
N SER A 26 -6.31 19.85 -2.34
CA SER A 26 -6.29 21.26 -1.99
C SER A 26 -7.62 21.94 -2.34
N TRP A 27 -8.05 22.92 -1.55
CA TRP A 27 -9.25 23.70 -1.82
C TRP A 27 -9.25 24.33 -3.21
N LYS A 28 -8.08 24.78 -3.67
CA LYS A 28 -7.89 25.33 -5.03
C LYS A 28 -8.17 24.28 -6.12
N ALA A 29 -7.74 23.04 -5.94
CA ALA A 29 -8.01 21.95 -6.89
C ALA A 29 -9.48 21.51 -6.84
N ILE A 30 -10.05 21.40 -5.64
CA ILE A 30 -11.47 21.04 -5.44
C ILE A 30 -12.38 22.09 -6.06
N TYR A 31 -12.13 23.38 -5.82
CA TYR A 31 -12.91 24.47 -6.40
C TYR A 31 -12.89 24.44 -7.92
N ARG A 32 -11.71 24.21 -8.52
CA ARG A 32 -11.59 24.07 -9.98
C ARG A 32 -12.42 22.91 -10.53
N ARG A 33 -12.43 21.76 -9.85
CA ARG A 33 -13.29 20.61 -10.22
C ARG A 33 -14.77 20.93 -10.04
N PHE A 34 -15.14 21.58 -8.93
CA PHE A 34 -16.51 21.99 -8.66
C PHE A 34 -17.06 22.91 -9.76
N LYS A 35 -16.25 23.87 -10.23
CA LYS A 35 -16.62 24.76 -11.35
C LYS A 35 -16.76 24.02 -12.69
N ALA A 36 -15.89 23.05 -12.94
CA ALA A 36 -15.86 22.31 -14.21
C ALA A 36 -16.99 21.29 -14.37
N VAL A 37 -17.55 20.77 -13.27
CA VAL A 37 -18.67 19.81 -13.31
C VAL A 37 -19.99 20.56 -13.51
N HIS A 38 -20.81 20.17 -14.48
CA HIS A 38 -22.11 20.82 -14.73
C HIS A 38 -23.27 20.26 -13.88
N SER A 39 -23.16 19.02 -13.41
CA SER A 39 -24.21 18.37 -12.62
C SER A 39 -24.10 18.68 -11.11
N PRO A 40 -25.17 19.15 -10.46
CA PRO A 40 -25.17 19.50 -9.02
C PRO A 40 -24.86 18.33 -8.08
N SER A 41 -25.32 17.12 -8.37
CA SER A 41 -25.06 15.93 -7.54
C SER A 41 -23.57 15.53 -7.58
N TRP A 42 -22.97 15.54 -8.77
CA TRP A 42 -21.55 15.23 -8.96
C TRP A 42 -20.61 16.30 -8.40
N ARG A 43 -21.06 17.57 -8.33
CA ARG A 43 -20.32 18.65 -7.65
C ARG A 43 -20.13 18.37 -6.16
N TRP A 44 -21.20 17.97 -5.47
CA TRP A 44 -21.11 17.62 -4.04
C TRP A 44 -20.29 16.36 -3.80
N MET A 45 -20.36 15.38 -4.71
CA MET A 45 -19.52 14.18 -4.63
C MET A 45 -18.02 14.49 -4.63
N ASN A 46 -17.57 15.49 -5.40
CA ASN A 46 -16.17 15.93 -5.41
C ASN A 46 -15.72 16.49 -4.04
N VAL A 47 -16.60 17.23 -3.35
CA VAL A 47 -16.32 17.79 -2.02
C VAL A 47 -16.31 16.70 -0.95
N LEU A 48 -17.30 15.80 -0.99
CA LEU A 48 -17.36 14.66 -0.07
C LEU A 48 -16.14 13.76 -0.20
N ARG A 49 -15.70 13.46 -1.43
CA ARG A 49 -14.49 12.68 -1.68
C ARG A 49 -13.26 13.33 -1.06
N ALA A 50 -13.14 14.65 -1.14
CA ALA A 50 -12.02 15.37 -0.56
C ALA A 50 -12.01 15.40 0.97
N ARG A 51 -13.17 15.52 1.61
CA ARG A 51 -13.29 15.53 3.08
C ARG A 51 -13.30 14.13 3.71
N SER A 52 -13.51 13.09 2.90
CA SER A 52 -13.50 11.68 3.33
C SER A 52 -12.09 11.13 3.58
N ASN A 53 -12.03 9.85 3.94
CA ASN A 53 -10.79 9.07 4.04
C ASN A 53 -9.90 9.12 2.78
N GLN A 54 -10.46 9.45 1.60
CA GLN A 54 -9.67 9.53 0.38
C GLN A 54 -8.75 10.75 0.33
N GLY A 55 -9.08 11.85 1.02
CA GLY A 55 -8.25 13.05 1.10
C GLY A 55 -7.46 13.12 2.40
N ILE A 56 -8.11 13.61 3.47
CA ILE A 56 -7.47 13.82 4.78
C ILE A 56 -6.93 12.51 5.36
N GLY A 57 -7.70 11.43 5.24
CA GLY A 57 -7.30 10.11 5.75
C GLY A 57 -6.03 9.58 5.09
N ARG A 58 -5.95 9.66 3.75
CA ARG A 58 -4.77 9.23 3.00
C ARG A 58 -3.52 10.06 3.32
N ILE A 59 -3.65 11.38 3.42
CA ILE A 59 -2.51 12.24 3.78
C ILE A 59 -1.99 11.85 5.16
N ARG A 60 -2.88 11.73 6.17
CA ARG A 60 -2.48 11.29 7.51
C ARG A 60 -1.79 9.92 7.51
N TYR A 61 -2.33 8.97 6.74
CA TYR A 61 -1.72 7.65 6.60
C TYR A 61 -0.32 7.73 5.98
N TYR A 62 -0.16 8.40 4.84
CA TYR A 62 1.16 8.52 4.20
C TYR A 62 2.16 9.27 5.07
N SER A 63 1.73 10.34 5.75
CA SER A 63 2.58 11.06 6.70
C SER A 63 3.02 10.18 7.87
N HIS A 64 2.14 9.30 8.35
CA HIS A 64 2.49 8.32 9.39
C HIS A 64 3.48 7.28 8.87
N VAL A 65 3.32 6.80 7.63
CA VAL A 65 4.30 5.90 7.00
C VAL A 65 5.67 6.58 6.86
N VAL A 66 5.72 7.84 6.41
CA VAL A 66 6.98 8.60 6.34
C VAL A 66 7.62 8.72 7.72
N HIS A 67 6.82 8.97 8.76
CA HIS A 67 7.31 9.02 10.13
C HIS A 67 7.94 7.69 10.55
N LEU A 68 7.24 6.57 10.36
CA LEU A 68 7.74 5.22 10.69
C LEU A 68 9.01 4.87 9.90
N LEU A 69 9.06 5.17 8.59
CA LEU A 69 10.26 4.93 7.77
C LEU A 69 11.49 5.70 8.29
N LYS A 70 11.29 6.83 8.97
CA LYS A 70 12.38 7.65 9.53
C LYS A 70 12.75 7.25 10.96
N THR A 71 11.80 6.77 11.76
CA THR A 71 11.98 6.54 13.21
C THR A 71 12.08 5.08 13.62
N ASP A 72 11.46 4.18 12.86
CA ASP A 72 11.43 2.73 13.14
C ASP A 72 12.32 1.99 12.13
N LYS A 73 13.44 1.46 12.63
CA LYS A 73 14.38 0.70 11.80
C LYS A 73 13.75 -0.59 11.27
N GLY A 74 13.03 -1.35 12.09
CA GLY A 74 12.40 -2.61 11.66
C GLY A 74 11.37 -2.39 10.56
N PHE A 75 10.61 -1.29 10.67
CA PHE A 75 9.69 -0.86 9.62
C PHE A 75 10.43 -0.53 8.32
N ARG A 76 11.53 0.22 8.39
CA ARG A 76 12.34 0.56 7.22
C ARG A 76 12.96 -0.69 6.59
N ASP A 77 13.58 -1.55 7.37
CA ASP A 77 14.23 -2.79 6.92
C ASP A 77 13.23 -3.68 6.14
N PHE A 78 11.98 -3.76 6.60
CA PHE A 78 10.93 -4.53 5.91
C PHE A 78 10.58 -3.94 4.53
N PHE A 79 10.59 -2.61 4.42
CA PHE A 79 10.37 -1.90 3.15
C PHE A 79 11.56 -2.07 2.21
N GLU A 80 12.78 -1.98 2.74
CA GLU A 80 14.04 -2.15 1.98
C GLU A 80 14.33 -3.62 1.63
N GLN A 81 13.48 -4.56 2.07
CA GLN A 81 13.63 -6.01 1.86
C GLN A 81 14.83 -6.62 2.61
N GLU A 82 15.35 -5.93 3.63
CA GLU A 82 16.39 -6.45 4.51
C GLU A 82 15.84 -7.49 5.50
N THR A 83 14.55 -7.41 5.83
CA THR A 83 13.85 -8.41 6.64
C THR A 83 12.54 -8.86 6.00
N THR A 84 12.13 -10.09 6.31
CA THR A 84 10.83 -10.66 5.97
C THR A 84 9.84 -10.60 7.14
N GLU A 85 10.29 -10.14 8.32
CA GLU A 85 9.44 -9.96 9.49
C GLU A 85 8.47 -8.82 9.26
N ILE A 86 7.18 -9.10 9.46
CA ILE A 86 6.11 -8.12 9.24
C ILE A 86 6.11 -7.13 10.42
N PRO A 87 6.23 -5.82 10.16
CA PRO A 87 6.19 -4.81 11.21
C PRO A 87 4.89 -4.87 12.03
N GLU A 88 5.01 -4.65 13.34
CA GLU A 88 3.87 -4.65 14.29
C GLU A 88 2.75 -3.71 13.85
N PHE A 89 3.11 -2.58 13.22
CA PHE A 89 2.17 -1.66 12.60
C PHE A 89 1.11 -2.35 11.73
N PHE A 90 1.50 -3.30 10.88
CA PHE A 90 0.56 -4.01 10.00
C PHE A 90 -0.23 -5.08 10.74
N VAL A 91 0.41 -5.76 11.72
CA VAL A 91 -0.24 -6.78 12.55
C VAL A 91 -1.36 -6.17 13.38
N GLU A 92 -1.08 -5.07 14.06
CA GLU A 92 -2.07 -4.36 14.89
C GLU A 92 -3.18 -3.73 14.05
N TRP A 93 -2.84 -3.21 12.86
CA TRP A 93 -3.87 -2.77 11.92
C TRP A 93 -4.77 -3.93 11.52
N LEU A 94 -4.21 -5.06 11.05
CA LEU A 94 -4.98 -6.21 10.63
C LEU A 94 -5.87 -6.75 11.76
N LYS A 95 -5.33 -6.84 12.97
CA LYS A 95 -6.07 -7.26 14.17
C LYS A 95 -7.24 -6.33 14.48
N ARG A 96 -7.03 -5.02 14.43
CA ARG A 96 -8.09 -4.02 14.61
C ARG A 96 -9.20 -4.17 13.55
N ASP A 97 -8.81 -4.36 12.29
CA ASP A 97 -9.76 -4.41 11.17
C ASP A 97 -10.53 -5.75 11.13
N LEU A 98 -9.91 -6.87 11.54
CA LEU A 98 -10.57 -8.18 11.64
C LEU A 98 -11.44 -8.32 12.90
N GLY A 99 -11.09 -7.63 13.99
CA GLY A 99 -11.83 -7.69 15.25
C GLY A 99 -11.95 -9.14 15.75
N PRO A 100 -13.16 -9.64 16.08
CA PRO A 100 -13.36 -11.00 16.58
C PRO A 100 -12.87 -12.12 15.65
N LEU A 101 -12.79 -11.86 14.34
CA LEU A 101 -12.32 -12.86 13.37
C LEU A 101 -10.82 -13.13 13.47
N TRP A 102 -10.07 -12.28 14.19
CA TRP A 102 -8.64 -12.48 14.44
C TRP A 102 -8.34 -13.84 15.06
N GLU A 103 -9.18 -14.27 16.02
CA GLU A 103 -9.00 -15.55 16.73
C GLU A 103 -9.22 -16.78 15.83
N TRP A 104 -9.84 -16.58 14.67
CA TRP A 104 -10.14 -17.65 13.71
C TRP A 104 -9.06 -17.78 12.64
N LEU A 105 -8.06 -16.90 12.67
CA LEU A 105 -6.99 -16.89 11.69
C LEU A 105 -6.08 -18.12 11.90
N PRO A 106 -5.88 -18.97 10.87
CA PRO A 106 -5.06 -20.16 11.01
C PRO A 106 -3.61 -19.80 11.32
N LYS A 107 -2.91 -20.70 12.03
CA LYS A 107 -1.50 -20.50 12.35
C LYS A 107 -0.70 -20.30 11.06
N GLY A 108 0.10 -19.25 11.01
CA GLY A 108 0.92 -18.90 9.85
C GLY A 108 0.21 -18.07 8.78
N ALA A 109 -1.08 -17.73 8.92
CA ALA A 109 -1.80 -16.96 7.90
C ALA A 109 -1.23 -15.55 7.63
N LEU A 110 -0.49 -14.99 8.59
CA LEU A 110 0.19 -13.71 8.41
C LEU A 110 1.39 -13.84 7.48
N TYR A 111 1.97 -15.04 7.37
CA TYR A 111 3.17 -15.30 6.59
C TYR A 111 2.78 -15.98 5.29
N HIS A 112 3.03 -15.29 4.18
CA HIS A 112 2.92 -15.85 2.85
C HIS A 112 4.26 -15.71 2.14
N ASP A 113 4.67 -16.77 1.42
CA ASP A 113 5.81 -16.69 0.52
C ASP A 113 5.41 -15.86 -0.72
N PRO A 114 5.96 -14.66 -0.90
CA PRO A 114 5.59 -13.79 -2.01
C PRO A 114 5.93 -14.38 -3.39
N ASN A 115 6.82 -15.37 -3.45
CA ASN A 115 7.22 -16.06 -4.67
C ASN A 115 6.54 -17.42 -4.83
N ALA A 116 5.53 -17.76 -4.01
CA ALA A 116 4.84 -19.05 -4.06
C ALA A 116 4.30 -19.38 -5.47
N TYR A 117 3.79 -18.37 -6.19
CA TYR A 117 3.34 -18.53 -7.55
C TYR A 117 4.48 -18.88 -8.52
N LEU A 118 5.59 -18.13 -8.49
CA LEU A 118 6.75 -18.39 -9.35
C LEU A 118 7.34 -19.79 -9.10
N LYS A 119 7.48 -20.18 -7.82
CA LYS A 119 7.94 -21.51 -7.42
C LYS A 119 7.01 -22.65 -7.86
N SER A 120 5.72 -22.35 -8.08
CA SER A 120 4.78 -23.35 -8.62
C SER A 120 4.96 -23.59 -10.13
N LEU A 121 5.62 -22.67 -10.84
CA LEU A 121 5.86 -22.74 -12.28
C LEU A 121 7.19 -23.43 -12.62
N GLU A 122 8.23 -23.27 -11.80
CA GLU A 122 9.54 -23.93 -12.01
C GLU A 122 9.44 -25.45 -12.28
N PRO A 123 8.62 -26.24 -11.55
CA PRO A 123 8.49 -27.68 -11.82
C PRO A 123 7.82 -28.00 -13.16
N GLN A 124 7.06 -27.07 -13.74
CA GLN A 124 6.39 -27.25 -15.03
C GLN A 124 7.34 -26.94 -16.20
N GLU A 125 8.25 -25.99 -16.02
CA GLU A 125 9.25 -25.63 -17.03
C GLU A 125 10.35 -26.70 -17.12
N ILE A 126 10.85 -27.20 -15.98
CA ILE A 126 11.81 -28.32 -15.94
C ILE A 126 11.26 -29.55 -16.66
N LYS A 127 9.99 -29.91 -16.42
CA LYS A 127 9.34 -31.04 -17.10
C LYS A 127 9.17 -30.84 -18.60
N LYS A 128 8.96 -29.60 -19.07
CA LYS A 128 8.87 -29.29 -20.50
C LYS A 128 10.22 -29.35 -21.19
N GLU A 129 11.28 -28.89 -20.53
CA GLU A 129 12.65 -28.96 -21.06
C GLU A 129 13.14 -30.41 -21.16
N GLU A 130 12.89 -31.23 -20.13
CA GLU A 130 13.22 -32.66 -20.18
C GLU A 130 12.48 -33.41 -21.31
N GLN A 131 11.21 -33.06 -21.57
CA GLN A 131 10.43 -33.63 -22.67
C GLN A 131 10.85 -33.12 -24.06
N ALA A 132 11.43 -31.94 -24.17
CA ALA A 132 11.93 -31.40 -25.44
C ALA A 132 13.32 -31.94 -25.83
N LEU A 133 14.05 -32.50 -24.87
CA LEU A 133 15.39 -33.10 -25.04
C LEU A 133 15.35 -34.62 -25.31
N THR A 134 14.17 -35.23 -25.34
CA THR A 134 13.94 -36.67 -25.62
C THR A 134 13.30 -36.86 -26.98
#